data_AF-A0A838VYT6-F1
#
_entry.id   AF-A0A838VYT6-F1
#
_cell.length_a   1.000
_cell.length_b   1.000
_cell.length_c   1.000
_cell.angle_alpha   90.00
_cell.angle_beta   90.00
_cell.angle_gamma   90.00
#
_symmetry.space_group_name_H-M   'P 1'
#
loop_
_entity.id
_entity.type
_entity.pdbx_description
1 polymer ?
#
loop_
_entity_poly.entity_id
_entity_poly.type
_entity_poly.pdbx_seq_one_letter_code
_entity_poly.pdbx_strand_id
1 'polypeptide(L)'
;MSSKSNFISTQKIPQEATQLNKLTKVASGYVEIAAFKDSDTHTGYFCYNCIYYMKPNHCAIVTDEGQDIDGNVSQLIAPYGVCSLWTPNEKEIK
;
A
#
# COMPACT_ATOMS: atom_id res chain seq x y z
N MET A 1 -13.36 25.12 -15.78
CA MET A 1 -13.14 23.92 -16.63
C MET A 1 -12.41 22.89 -15.79
N SER A 2 -13.09 21.83 -15.36
CA SER A 2 -12.46 20.75 -14.57
C SER A 2 -12.08 19.64 -15.53
N SER A 3 -10.80 19.56 -15.90
CA SER A 3 -10.27 18.48 -16.73
C SER A 3 -10.38 17.17 -15.96
N LYS A 4 -11.37 16.34 -16.33
CA LYS A 4 -11.44 14.94 -15.87
C LYS A 4 -10.23 14.22 -16.47
N SER A 5 -9.22 13.99 -15.64
CA SER A 5 -8.09 13.13 -15.99
C SER A 5 -8.63 11.73 -16.25
N ASN A 6 -8.57 11.28 -17.51
CA ASN A 6 -8.84 9.90 -17.87
C ASN A 6 -7.66 9.03 -17.42
N PHE A 7 -7.60 8.78 -16.11
CA PHE A 7 -6.62 7.88 -15.54
C PHE A 7 -7.03 6.44 -15.83
N ILE A 8 -6.23 5.73 -16.61
CA ILE A 8 -6.41 4.30 -16.94
C ILE A 8 -5.39 3.52 -16.11
N SER A 9 -5.84 2.87 -15.05
CA SER A 9 -5.01 1.96 -14.26
C SER A 9 -4.53 0.78 -15.14
N THR A 10 -3.24 0.51 -15.13
CA THR A 10 -2.61 -0.61 -15.85
C THR A 10 -2.53 -1.89 -15.03
N GLN A 11 -3.09 -1.90 -13.81
CA GLN A 11 -2.94 -2.97 -12.86
C GLN A 11 -3.93 -4.11 -13.13
N LYS A 12 -3.45 -5.36 -13.14
CA LYS A 12 -4.29 -6.57 -13.20
C LYS A 12 -4.78 -6.94 -11.80
N ILE A 13 -5.56 -6.06 -11.19
CA ILE A 13 -6.22 -6.34 -9.90
C ILE A 13 -7.52 -7.10 -10.18
N PRO A 14 -7.89 -8.12 -9.38
CA PRO A 14 -9.21 -8.73 -9.44
C PRO A 14 -10.31 -7.66 -9.41
N GLN A 15 -11.30 -7.75 -10.29
CA GLN A 15 -12.33 -6.71 -10.44
C GLN A 15 -13.09 -6.44 -9.12
N GLU A 16 -13.16 -7.41 -8.20
CA GLU A 16 -13.76 -7.19 -6.88
C GLU A 16 -12.97 -6.19 -6.03
N ALA A 17 -11.64 -6.15 -6.15
CA ALA A 17 -10.80 -5.19 -5.43
C ALA A 17 -10.79 -3.79 -6.05
N THR A 18 -11.25 -3.63 -7.30
CA THR A 18 -11.59 -2.32 -7.88
C THR A 18 -12.95 -1.79 -7.42
N GLN A 19 -13.82 -2.62 -6.85
CA GLN A 19 -15.11 -2.17 -6.27
C GLN A 19 -14.97 -1.70 -4.82
N LEU A 20 -13.86 -2.03 -4.15
CA LEU A 20 -13.54 -1.52 -2.83
C LEU A 20 -13.03 -0.08 -2.96
N ASN A 21 -13.71 0.86 -2.30
CA ASN A 21 -13.22 2.24 -2.14
C ASN A 21 -11.97 2.21 -1.25
N LYS A 22 -10.81 1.93 -1.85
CA LYS A 22 -9.51 2.00 -1.18
C LYS A 22 -9.22 3.44 -0.76
N LEU A 23 -8.56 3.61 0.38
CA LEU A 23 -8.04 4.90 0.81
C LEU A 23 -6.82 5.27 0.00
N THR A 24 -6.62 6.56 -0.25
CA THR A 24 -5.36 7.03 -0.81
C THR A 24 -4.21 6.82 0.18
N LYS A 25 -2.98 6.79 -0.32
CA LYS A 25 -1.78 6.73 0.53
C LYS A 25 -1.77 7.82 1.60
N VAL A 26 -1.98 9.09 1.22
CA VAL A 26 -2.12 10.20 2.20
C VAL A 26 -3.24 9.96 3.21
N ALA A 27 -4.44 9.57 2.76
CA ALA A 27 -5.59 9.39 3.64
C ALA A 27 -5.44 8.24 4.63
N SER A 28 -4.64 7.22 4.29
CA SER A 28 -4.33 6.08 5.16
C SER A 28 -3.10 6.30 6.05
N GLY A 29 -2.43 7.46 5.93
CA GLY A 29 -1.16 7.68 6.63
C GLY A 29 -0.04 6.77 6.14
N TYR A 30 -0.10 6.30 4.88
CA TYR A 30 0.91 5.41 4.32
C TYR A 30 2.24 6.15 4.12
N VAL A 31 3.34 5.46 4.40
CA VAL A 31 4.71 5.93 4.20
C VAL A 31 5.62 4.77 3.79
N GLU A 32 6.57 5.03 2.90
CA GLU A 32 7.66 4.13 2.55
C GLU A 32 8.91 4.45 3.36
N ILE A 33 9.29 3.56 4.29
CA ILE A 33 10.47 3.81 5.12
C ILE A 33 11.71 3.31 4.41
N ALA A 34 12.25 4.12 3.49
CA ALA A 34 13.34 3.73 2.58
C ALA A 34 14.60 3.17 3.28
N ALA A 35 14.86 3.58 4.53
CA ALA A 35 15.95 3.03 5.35
C ALA A 35 15.82 1.52 5.62
N PHE A 36 14.61 0.96 5.53
CA PHE A 36 14.32 -0.46 5.76
C PHE A 36 14.13 -1.25 4.46
N LYS A 37 14.47 -0.70 3.29
CA LYS A 37 14.26 -1.37 2.00
C LYS A 37 14.91 -2.77 1.90
N ASP A 38 16.04 -2.94 2.58
CA ASP A 38 16.84 -4.18 2.60
C ASP A 38 16.73 -4.92 3.96
N SER A 39 15.81 -4.51 4.83
CA SER A 39 15.61 -5.12 6.15
C SER A 39 14.65 -6.32 6.10
N ASP A 40 14.64 -7.12 7.16
CA ASP A 40 13.68 -8.20 7.30
C ASP A 40 12.28 -7.64 7.63
N THR A 41 11.42 -7.61 6.60
CA THR A 41 10.06 -7.10 6.71
C THR A 41 9.05 -8.13 7.26
N HIS A 42 9.48 -9.35 7.60
CA HIS A 42 8.62 -10.35 8.25
C HIS A 42 8.36 -10.03 9.73
N THR A 43 9.16 -9.16 10.33
CA THR A 43 9.07 -8.74 11.74
C THR A 43 8.81 -7.24 11.85
N GLY A 44 8.27 -6.78 12.98
CA GLY A 44 7.94 -5.36 13.18
C GLY A 44 6.63 -4.93 12.53
N TYR A 45 6.50 -3.64 12.23
CA TYR A 45 5.27 -3.02 11.72
C TYR A 45 5.43 -2.65 10.24
N PHE A 46 5.35 -3.64 9.36
CA PHE A 46 5.54 -3.44 7.93
C PHE A 46 4.36 -3.94 7.11
N CYS A 47 4.20 -3.43 5.89
CA CYS A 47 3.20 -3.93 4.97
C CYS A 47 3.40 -5.42 4.70
N TYR A 48 4.63 -5.91 4.56
CA TYR A 48 4.88 -7.32 4.29
C TYR A 48 4.17 -8.27 5.27
N ASN A 49 4.14 -7.94 6.56
CA ASN A 49 3.51 -8.76 7.60
C ASN A 49 2.13 -8.23 8.05
N CYS A 50 1.47 -7.41 7.23
CA CYS A 50 0.11 -6.92 7.44
C CYS A 50 -0.93 -7.82 6.75
N ILE A 51 -2.09 -8.05 7.37
CA ILE A 51 -3.16 -8.89 6.78
C ILE A 51 -3.72 -8.34 5.47
N TYR A 52 -3.58 -7.04 5.23
CA TYR A 52 -4.11 -6.39 4.04
C TYR A 52 -3.13 -6.37 2.87
N TYR A 53 -1.90 -6.83 3.09
CA TYR A 53 -0.88 -6.83 2.07
C TYR A 53 -1.04 -8.02 1.13
N MET A 54 -1.14 -7.70 -0.15
CA MET A 54 -1.30 -8.64 -1.25
C MET A 54 0.03 -8.70 -1.99
N LYS A 55 0.76 -9.79 -1.78
CA LYS A 55 2.09 -9.99 -2.37
C LYS A 55 2.01 -9.97 -3.91
N PRO A 56 2.99 -9.34 -4.59
CA PRO A 56 4.22 -8.80 -4.03
C PRO A 56 4.19 -7.32 -3.63
N ASN A 57 3.23 -6.47 -4.06
CA ASN A 57 3.29 -5.03 -3.79
C ASN A 57 1.92 -4.32 -3.83
N HIS A 58 0.86 -4.97 -3.36
CA HIS A 58 -0.49 -4.40 -3.39
C HIS A 58 -1.10 -4.37 -1.99
N CYS A 59 -2.11 -3.51 -1.78
CA CYS A 59 -2.90 -3.50 -0.55
C CYS A 59 -4.39 -3.65 -0.84
N ALA A 60 -5.11 -4.37 0.00
CA ALA A 60 -6.56 -4.54 -0.12
C ALA A 60 -7.33 -3.23 0.18
N ILE A 61 -6.78 -2.34 1.02
CA ILE A 61 -7.47 -1.16 1.55
C ILE A 61 -6.79 0.19 1.23
N VAL A 62 -5.56 0.17 0.71
CA VAL A 62 -4.81 1.37 0.30
C VAL A 62 -4.55 1.32 -1.20
N THR A 63 -4.70 2.44 -1.90
CA THR A 63 -4.37 2.54 -3.33
C THR A 63 -2.87 2.32 -3.53
N ASP A 64 -2.53 1.52 -4.53
CA ASP A 64 -1.12 1.20 -4.80
C ASP A 64 -0.36 2.43 -5.31
N GLU A 65 -1.05 3.31 -6.03
CA GLU A 65 -0.49 4.56 -6.51
C GLU A 65 -0.89 5.77 -5.66
N GLY A 66 -0.04 6.78 -5.67
CA GLY A 66 -0.30 8.07 -5.07
C GLY A 66 0.91 8.62 -4.32
N GLN A 67 0.71 9.82 -3.77
CA GLN A 67 1.65 10.46 -2.86
C GLN A 67 1.49 9.88 -1.45
N ASP A 68 2.59 9.55 -0.78
CA ASP A 68 2.61 9.19 0.63
C ASP A 68 2.58 10.43 1.55
N ILE A 69 2.63 10.23 2.87
CA ILE A 69 2.60 11.37 3.82
C ILE A 69 3.88 12.22 3.82
N ASP A 70 4.99 11.71 3.29
CA ASP A 70 6.27 12.41 3.19
C ASP A 70 6.42 13.14 1.85
N GLY A 71 5.45 13.00 0.94
CA GLY A 71 5.45 13.63 -0.37
C GLY A 71 6.04 12.78 -1.50
N ASN A 72 6.44 11.54 -1.22
CA ASN A 72 6.97 10.64 -2.23
C ASN A 72 5.85 10.02 -3.05
N VAL A 73 6.01 9.97 -4.36
CA VAL A 73 5.04 9.37 -5.27
C VAL A 73 5.56 8.03 -5.76
N SER A 74 4.79 6.97 -5.53
CA SER A 74 5.11 5.62 -6.02
C SER A 74 3.84 4.92 -6.51
N GLN A 75 4.00 3.88 -7.34
CA GLN A 75 2.91 3.14 -8.00
C GLN A 75 2.68 1.74 -7.38
N LEU A 76 3.22 1.51 -6.19
CA LEU A 76 3.18 0.23 -5.49
C LEU A 76 3.02 0.41 -3.97
N ILE A 77 2.69 -0.67 -3.27
CA ILE A 77 2.80 -0.77 -1.81
C ILE A 77 4.09 -1.53 -1.48
N ALA A 78 5.08 -0.82 -0.95
CA ALA A 78 6.37 -1.39 -0.63
C ALA A 78 6.26 -2.34 0.58
N PRO A 79 7.00 -3.47 0.59
CA PRO A 79 7.00 -4.38 1.74
C PRO A 79 7.48 -3.70 3.02
N TYR A 80 8.38 -2.72 2.90
CA TYR A 80 8.93 -1.90 3.99
C TYR A 80 8.10 -0.62 4.28
N GLY A 81 6.92 -0.49 3.68
CA GLY A 81 5.99 0.58 4.00
C GLY A 81 5.14 0.26 5.24
N VAL A 82 4.38 1.24 5.72
CA VAL A 82 3.38 1.07 6.80
C VAL A 82 2.29 2.13 6.63
N CYS A 83 1.08 1.87 7.15
CA CYS A 83 -0.01 2.85 7.22
C CYS A 83 -0.68 2.81 8.59
N SER A 84 -1.55 3.77 8.90
CA SER A 84 -2.22 3.87 10.21
C SER A 84 -3.24 2.75 10.46
N LEU A 85 -3.59 1.98 9.43
CA LEU A 85 -4.53 0.85 9.48
C LEU A 85 -3.82 -0.51 9.51
N TRP A 86 -2.53 -0.52 9.84
CA TRP A 86 -1.76 -1.75 9.93
C TRP A 86 -2.38 -2.72 10.95
N THR A 87 -2.53 -3.97 10.55
CA THR A 87 -3.06 -5.05 11.39
C THR A 87 -2.17 -6.29 11.21
N PRO A 88 -1.70 -6.91 12.30
CA PRO A 88 -0.72 -8.00 12.24
C PRO A 88 -1.27 -9.22 11.52
N ASN A 89 -0.49 -9.81 10.62
CA ASN A 89 -0.76 -11.13 10.06
C ASN A 89 -0.12 -12.22 10.93
N GLU A 90 -0.87 -12.72 11.92
CA GLU A 90 -0.41 -13.74 12.88
C GLU A 90 0.09 -15.05 12.22
N LYS A 91 -0.25 -15.30 10.95
CA LYS A 91 0.22 -16.48 10.21
C LYS A 91 1.63 -16.29 9.62
N GLU A 92 2.04 -15.03 9.42
CA GLU A 92 3.30 -14.68 8.78
C GLU A 92 4.32 -14.09 9.75
N ILE A 93 3.84 -13.46 10.82
CA ILE A 93 4.69 -13.02 11.94
C ILE A 93 5.18 -14.27 12.66
N LYS A 94 6.50 -14.46 12.70
CA LYS A 94 7.18 -15.56 13.39
C LYS A 94 7.96 -15.06 14.60
#